data_AF-A0A4S2GYD9-F1
#
_entry.id   AF-A0A4S2GYD9-F1
#
_cell.length_a   1.000
_cell.length_b   1.000
_cell.length_c   1.000
_cell.angle_alpha   90.00
_cell.angle_beta   90.00
_cell.angle_gamma   90.00
#
_symmetry.space_group_name_H-M   'P 1'
#
loop_
_entity.id
_entity.type
_entity.pdbx_description
1 polymer ?
#
loop_
_entity_poly.entity_id
_entity_poly.type
_entity_poly.pdbx_seq_one_letter_code
_entity_poly.pdbx_strand_id
1 'polypeptide(L)'
;MSTRSHAPLIRLARFKVEELQKQMAEIDRARAAIDDQIERLEESVPEEQAVASESREGFVAYGSYARSVIKRKENLRASREEVDVQAKGLRDRLEAAFSELKKYELLEERRLARIEESVRAAEQAEMDEIGARLRGVAH
;
A
#
# COMPACT_ATOMS: atom_id res chain seq x y z
N MET A 1 -32.26 -4.22 9.79
CA MET A 1 -30.81 -3.94 9.78
C MET A 1 -30.06 -5.25 10.00
N SER A 2 -28.89 -5.43 9.39
CA SER A 2 -28.14 -6.71 9.45
C SER A 2 -27.68 -7.02 10.88
N THR A 3 -28.08 -8.17 11.42
CA THR A 3 -27.68 -8.70 12.73
C THR A 3 -26.32 -9.41 12.71
N ARG A 4 -25.75 -9.61 11.51
CA ARG A 4 -24.51 -10.36 11.31
C ARG A 4 -23.28 -9.47 11.54
N SER A 5 -22.25 -10.03 12.17
CA SER A 5 -20.95 -9.34 12.37
C SER A 5 -20.25 -9.08 11.03
N HIS A 6 -19.55 -7.95 10.94
CA HIS A 6 -18.70 -7.58 9.80
C HIS A 6 -17.26 -8.09 9.94
N ALA A 7 -16.91 -8.82 11.00
CA ALA A 7 -15.55 -9.32 11.22
C ALA A 7 -14.97 -10.12 10.03
N PRO A 8 -15.73 -10.97 9.30
CA PRO A 8 -15.21 -11.62 8.10
C PRO A 8 -14.85 -10.63 6.97
N LEU A 9 -15.65 -9.57 6.79
CA LEU A 9 -15.39 -8.53 5.79
C LEU A 9 -14.17 -7.69 6.18
N ILE A 10 -14.00 -7.36 7.46
CA ILE A 10 -12.81 -6.68 7.97
C ILE A 10 -11.55 -7.52 7.69
N ARG A 11 -11.59 -8.83 7.95
CA ARG A 11 -10.44 -9.72 7.64
C ARG A 11 -10.12 -9.74 6.16
N LEU A 12 -11.13 -9.86 5.31
CA LEU A 12 -10.94 -9.86 3.86
C LEU A 12 -10.35 -8.52 3.36
N ALA A 13 -10.90 -7.39 3.83
CA ALA A 13 -10.40 -6.06 3.46
C ALA A 13 -8.98 -5.82 3.96
N ARG A 14 -8.64 -6.28 5.17
CA ARG A 14 -7.27 -6.21 5.70
C ARG A 14 -6.28 -7.01 4.86
N PHE A 15 -6.63 -8.25 4.51
CA PHE A 15 -5.83 -9.07 3.61
C PHE A 15 -5.60 -8.37 2.26
N LYS A 16 -6.64 -7.72 1.72
CA LYS A 16 -6.52 -6.97 0.47
C LYS A 16 -5.54 -5.79 0.57
N VAL A 17 -5.60 -5.03 1.67
CA VAL A 17 -4.64 -3.96 1.96
C VAL A 17 -3.22 -4.50 2.04
N GLU A 18 -3.00 -5.59 2.78
CA GLU A 18 -1.69 -6.22 2.94
C GLU A 18 -1.11 -6.71 1.60
N GLU A 19 -1.94 -7.32 0.75
CA GLU A 19 -1.51 -7.72 -0.60
C GLU A 19 -1.09 -6.53 -1.46
N LEU A 20 -1.86 -5.44 -1.44
CA LEU A 20 -1.55 -4.24 -2.22
C LEU A 20 -0.28 -3.54 -1.69
N GLN A 21 -0.04 -3.56 -0.38
CA GLN A 21 1.21 -3.07 0.22
C GLN A 21 2.41 -3.91 -0.22
N LYS A 22 2.29 -5.24 -0.25
CA LYS A 22 3.34 -6.13 -0.77
C LYS A 22 3.64 -5.83 -2.23
N GLN A 23 2.61 -5.67 -3.06
CA GLN A 23 2.78 -5.27 -4.47
C GLN A 23 3.47 -3.90 -4.60
N MET A 24 3.18 -2.94 -3.71
CA MET A 24 3.85 -1.63 -3.74
C MET A 24 5.34 -1.77 -3.42
N ALA A 25 5.68 -2.61 -2.44
CA ALA A 25 7.06 -2.90 -2.12
C ALA A 25 7.81 -3.55 -3.31
N GLU A 26 7.18 -4.44 -4.07
CA GLU A 26 7.76 -4.99 -5.30
C GLU A 26 8.07 -3.90 -6.34
N ILE A 27 7.13 -2.98 -6.54
CA ILE A 27 7.29 -1.83 -7.45
C ILE A 27 8.46 -0.93 -7.01
N ASP A 28 8.57 -0.64 -5.72
CA ASP A 28 9.66 0.19 -5.20
C ASP A 28 11.03 -0.51 -5.33
N ARG A 29 11.08 -1.85 -5.19
CA ARG A 29 12.31 -2.62 -5.48
C ARG A 29 12.66 -2.59 -6.96
N ALA A 30 11.67 -2.65 -7.85
CA ALA A 30 11.90 -2.53 -9.29
C ALA A 30 12.45 -1.14 -9.68
N ARG A 31 11.91 -0.06 -9.09
CA ARG A 31 12.43 1.31 -9.26
C ARG A 31 13.88 1.44 -8.82
N ALA A 32 14.17 0.99 -7.60
CA ALA A 32 15.52 1.02 -7.06
C ALA A 32 16.49 0.27 -7.96
N ALA A 33 16.12 -0.92 -8.44
CA ALA A 33 16.96 -1.71 -9.36
C ALA A 33 17.23 -0.99 -10.69
N ILE A 34 16.26 -0.25 -11.24
CA ILE A 34 16.44 0.55 -12.46
C ILE A 34 17.38 1.73 -12.20
N ASP A 35 17.19 2.44 -11.08
CA ASP A 35 18.03 3.59 -10.70
C ASP A 35 19.49 3.16 -10.51
N ASP A 36 19.71 2.06 -9.79
CA ASP A 36 21.01 1.39 -9.64
C ASP A 36 21.67 1.04 -10.98
N GLN A 37 20.89 0.59 -11.97
CA GLN A 37 21.41 0.27 -13.31
C GLN A 37 21.79 1.52 -14.09
N ILE A 38 21.05 2.61 -13.93
CA ILE A 38 21.37 3.90 -14.54
C ILE A 38 22.66 4.45 -13.93
N GLU A 39 22.80 4.41 -12.61
CA GLU A 39 23.98 4.89 -11.89
C GLU A 39 25.23 4.11 -12.32
N ARG A 40 25.18 2.76 -12.32
CA ARG A 40 26.30 1.93 -12.79
C ARG A 40 26.70 2.22 -14.24
N LEU A 41 25.74 2.54 -15.11
CA LEU A 41 26.03 2.93 -16.49
C LEU A 41 26.66 4.32 -16.59
N GLU A 42 26.33 5.22 -15.67
CA GLU A 42 26.94 6.55 -15.60
C GLU A 42 28.37 6.47 -15.08
N GLU A 43 28.61 5.64 -14.08
CA GLU A 43 29.94 5.40 -13.49
C GLU A 43 30.90 4.71 -14.46
N SER A 44 30.42 3.87 -15.39
CA SER A 44 31.30 3.18 -16.36
C SER A 44 31.82 4.09 -17.47
N VAL A 45 31.17 5.23 -17.74
CA VAL A 45 31.48 6.09 -18.90
C VAL A 45 32.86 6.76 -18.78
N PRO A 46 33.26 7.36 -17.65
CA PRO A 46 34.57 7.99 -17.51
C PRO A 46 35.74 7.02 -17.68
N GLU A 47 35.62 5.80 -17.13
CA GLU A 47 36.65 4.77 -17.26
C GLU A 47 36.82 4.36 -18.73
N GLU A 48 35.72 4.06 -19.42
CA GLU A 48 35.77 3.70 -20.84
C GLU A 48 36.30 4.87 -21.70
N GLN A 49 35.95 6.12 -21.36
CA GLN A 49 36.46 7.30 -22.05
C GLN A 49 37.98 7.46 -21.86
N ALA A 50 38.49 7.23 -20.65
CA ALA A 50 39.91 7.32 -20.34
C ALA A 50 40.70 6.29 -21.16
N VAL A 51 40.27 5.02 -21.14
CA VAL A 51 40.88 3.94 -21.94
C VAL A 51 40.85 4.25 -23.43
N ALA A 52 39.71 4.72 -23.94
CA ALA A 52 39.58 5.08 -25.34
C ALA A 52 40.49 6.24 -25.77
N SER A 53 40.86 7.14 -24.86
CA SER A 53 41.71 8.29 -25.16
C SER A 53 43.19 7.93 -25.35
N GLU A 54 43.59 6.70 -25.03
CA GLU A 54 44.98 6.22 -25.16
C GLU A 54 45.39 5.93 -26.62
N SER A 55 44.42 5.79 -27.54
CA SER A 55 44.70 5.52 -28.96
C SER A 55 43.66 6.12 -29.90
N ARG A 56 44.06 6.36 -31.15
CA ARG A 56 43.14 6.87 -32.19
C ARG A 56 42.05 5.85 -32.50
N GLU A 57 42.41 4.58 -32.54
CA GLU A 57 41.50 3.45 -32.74
C GLU A 57 40.49 3.34 -31.58
N GLY A 58 40.95 3.49 -30.33
CA GLY A 58 40.11 3.51 -29.14
C GLY A 58 39.07 4.64 -29.18
N PHE A 59 39.48 5.84 -29.57
CA PHE A 59 38.56 6.99 -29.69
C PHE A 59 37.45 6.74 -30.73
N VAL A 60 37.77 6.11 -31.86
CA VAL A 60 36.76 5.73 -32.86
C VAL A 60 35.78 4.69 -32.31
N ALA A 61 36.28 3.68 -31.58
CA ALA A 61 35.46 2.65 -30.96
C ALA A 61 34.51 3.23 -29.89
N TYR A 62 35.00 4.19 -29.09
CA TYR A 62 34.23 4.85 -28.03
C TYR A 62 32.95 5.51 -28.51
N GLY A 63 32.94 6.08 -29.73
CA GLY A 63 31.73 6.67 -30.29
C GLY A 63 30.57 5.66 -30.40
N SER A 64 30.85 4.39 -30.68
CA SER A 64 29.82 3.34 -30.72
C SER A 64 29.36 2.92 -29.33
N TYR A 65 30.30 2.80 -28.38
CA TYR A 65 30.02 2.55 -26.97
C TYR A 65 29.13 3.64 -26.37
N ALA A 66 29.50 4.91 -26.51
CA ALA A 66 28.78 6.04 -25.94
C ALA A 66 27.34 6.10 -26.46
N ARG A 67 27.12 5.87 -27.76
CA ARG A 67 25.76 5.76 -28.33
C ARG A 67 24.96 4.61 -27.73
N SER A 68 25.60 3.46 -27.50
CA SER A 68 24.95 2.31 -26.86
C SER A 68 24.53 2.60 -25.42
N VAL A 69 25.38 3.31 -24.65
CA VAL A 69 25.08 3.71 -23.27
C VAL A 69 23.94 4.71 -23.23
N ILE A 70 23.96 5.74 -24.09
CA ILE A 70 22.87 6.72 -24.21
C ILE A 70 21.54 6.01 -24.47
N LYS A 71 21.49 5.15 -25.49
CA LYS A 71 20.28 4.39 -25.84
C LYS A 71 19.80 3.51 -24.68
N ARG A 72 20.72 2.85 -23.97
CA ARG A 72 20.37 2.01 -22.82
C ARG A 72 19.79 2.84 -21.67
N LYS A 73 20.36 4.01 -21.39
CA LYS A 73 19.84 4.94 -20.37
C LYS A 73 18.45 5.48 -20.74
N GLU A 74 18.23 5.83 -22.01
CA GLU A 74 16.91 6.24 -22.50
C GLU A 74 15.87 5.14 -22.29
N ASN A 75 16.20 3.89 -22.64
CA ASN A 75 15.32 2.75 -22.40
C ASN A 75 15.02 2.54 -20.91
N LEU A 76 16.04 2.61 -20.04
CA LEU A 76 15.85 2.46 -18.59
C LEU A 76 14.98 3.57 -18.00
N ARG A 77 15.14 4.81 -18.46
CA ARG A 77 14.29 5.94 -18.05
C ARG A 77 12.84 5.75 -18.50
N ALA A 78 12.62 5.27 -19.72
CA ALA A 78 11.28 4.94 -20.19
C ALA A 78 10.65 3.81 -19.35
N SER A 79 11.39 2.74 -19.05
CA SER A 79 10.92 1.68 -18.15
C SER A 79 10.64 2.18 -16.73
N ARG A 80 11.43 3.13 -16.22
CA ARG A 80 11.18 3.76 -14.91
C ARG A 80 9.85 4.51 -14.91
N GLU A 81 9.57 5.27 -15.97
CA GLU A 81 8.32 6.01 -16.10
C GLU A 81 7.11 5.06 -16.20
N GLU A 82 7.23 3.94 -16.92
CA GLU A 82 6.19 2.91 -16.94
C GLU A 82 5.92 2.33 -15.55
N VAL A 83 6.97 2.03 -14.78
CA VAL A 83 6.86 1.56 -13.39
C VAL A 83 6.22 2.64 -12.51
N ASP A 84 6.52 3.92 -12.74
CA ASP A 84 5.91 5.03 -12.00
C ASP A 84 4.39 5.15 -12.23
N VAL A 85 3.95 4.93 -13.48
CA VAL A 85 2.52 4.87 -13.81
C VAL A 85 1.85 3.70 -13.09
N GLN A 86 2.48 2.52 -13.06
CA GLN A 86 1.97 1.37 -12.32
C GLN A 86 1.87 1.64 -10.83
N ALA A 87 2.89 2.28 -10.24
CA ALA A 87 2.92 2.66 -8.84
C ALA A 87 1.75 3.60 -8.49
N LYS A 88 1.48 4.59 -9.35
CA LYS A 88 0.35 5.51 -9.16
C LYS A 88 -0.98 4.74 -9.13
N GLY A 89 -1.24 3.91 -10.13
CA GLY A 89 -2.48 3.11 -10.17
C GLY A 89 -2.59 2.10 -9.03
N LEU A 90 -1.46 1.60 -8.50
CA LEU A 90 -1.45 0.75 -7.31
C LEU A 90 -1.73 1.53 -6.02
N ARG A 91 -1.24 2.77 -5.92
CA ARG A 91 -1.50 3.67 -4.79
C ARG A 91 -2.98 4.01 -4.69
N ASP A 92 -3.63 4.34 -5.80
CA ASP A 92 -5.06 4.63 -5.85
C ASP A 92 -5.88 3.40 -5.39
N ARG A 93 -5.49 2.20 -5.82
CA ARG A 93 -6.12 0.95 -5.36
C ARG A 93 -5.90 0.69 -3.88
N LEU A 94 -4.71 0.97 -3.36
CA LEU A 94 -4.39 0.84 -1.94
C LEU A 94 -5.22 1.81 -1.09
N GLU A 95 -5.35 3.05 -1.51
CA GLU A 95 -6.20 4.05 -0.85
C GLU A 95 -7.67 3.62 -0.81
N ALA A 96 -8.20 3.14 -1.94
CA ALA A 96 -9.56 2.60 -2.00
C ALA A 96 -9.76 1.41 -1.05
N ALA A 97 -8.80 0.48 -0.99
CA ALA A 97 -8.85 -0.67 -0.09
C ALA A 97 -8.81 -0.26 1.39
N PHE A 98 -8.00 0.76 1.73
CA PHE A 98 -7.99 1.32 3.09
C PHE A 98 -9.32 1.97 3.46
N SER A 99 -9.91 2.74 2.56
CA SER A 99 -11.23 3.34 2.77
C SER A 99 -12.31 2.29 3.00
N GLU A 100 -12.29 1.20 2.23
CA GLU A 100 -13.21 0.07 2.41
C GLU A 100 -13.00 -0.64 3.75
N LEU A 101 -11.75 -0.91 4.14
CA LEU A 101 -11.44 -1.48 5.46
C LEU A 101 -12.00 -0.61 6.58
N LYS A 102 -11.76 0.71 6.52
CA LYS A 102 -12.25 1.67 7.52
C LYS A 102 -13.77 1.71 7.60
N LYS A 103 -14.45 1.61 6.47
CA LYS A 103 -15.91 1.51 6.42
C LYS A 103 -16.41 0.26 7.17
N TYR A 104 -15.80 -0.90 6.96
CA TYR A 104 -16.20 -2.12 7.68
C TYR A 104 -15.88 -2.05 9.18
N GLU A 105 -14.73 -1.49 9.55
CA GLU A 105 -14.37 -1.25 10.96
C GLU A 105 -15.41 -0.38 11.65
N LEU A 106 -15.80 0.75 11.05
CA LEU A 106 -16.83 1.66 11.59
C LEU A 106 -18.21 1.01 11.68
N LEU A 107 -18.60 0.20 10.69
CA LEU A 107 -19.87 -0.52 10.73
C LEU A 107 -19.91 -1.54 11.87
N GLU A 108 -18.80 -2.21 12.15
CA GLU A 108 -18.70 -3.15 13.25
C GLU A 108 -18.70 -2.45 14.61
N GLU A 109 -17.97 -1.34 14.74
CA GLU A 109 -17.98 -0.51 15.95
C GLU A 109 -19.41 -0.04 16.29
N ARG A 110 -20.13 0.52 15.31
CA ARG A 110 -21.53 0.94 15.47
C ARG A 110 -22.44 -0.24 15.82
N ARG A 111 -22.16 -1.44 15.33
CA ARG A 111 -22.93 -2.65 15.66
C ARG A 111 -22.71 -3.05 17.12
N LEU A 112 -21.46 -3.05 17.57
CA LEU A 112 -21.10 -3.39 18.95
C LEU A 112 -21.68 -2.37 19.94
N ALA A 113 -21.59 -1.07 19.63
CA ALA A 113 -22.17 -0.02 20.47
C ALA A 113 -23.69 -0.18 20.68
N ARG A 114 -24.44 -0.53 19.62
CA ARG A 114 -25.89 -0.79 19.74
C ARG A 114 -26.19 -2.03 20.58
N ILE A 115 -25.36 -3.07 20.49
CA ILE A 115 -25.54 -4.27 21.31
C ILE A 115 -25.30 -3.93 22.78
N GLU A 116 -24.22 -3.22 23.07
CA GLU A 116 -23.91 -2.76 24.43
C GLU A 116 -25.02 -1.87 25.01
N GLU A 117 -25.53 -0.92 24.22
CA GLU A 117 -26.68 -0.09 24.62
C GLU A 117 -27.93 -0.93 24.92
N SER A 118 -28.23 -1.92 24.07
CA SER A 118 -29.38 -2.81 24.30
C SER A 118 -29.23 -3.68 25.55
N VAL A 119 -28.01 -4.14 25.84
CA VAL A 119 -27.70 -4.92 27.06
C VAL A 119 -27.87 -4.04 28.29
N ARG A 120 -27.26 -2.84 28.30
CA ARG A 120 -27.40 -1.88 29.41
C ARG A 120 -28.85 -1.47 29.65
N ALA A 121 -29.63 -1.25 28.59
CA ALA A 121 -31.04 -0.93 28.71
C ALA A 121 -31.86 -2.08 29.32
N ALA A 122 -31.56 -3.33 28.95
CA ALA A 122 -32.19 -4.50 29.54
C ALA A 122 -31.83 -4.68 31.02
N GLU A 123 -30.55 -4.54 31.37
CA GLU A 123 -30.06 -4.58 32.77
C GLU A 123 -30.72 -3.49 33.62
N GLN A 124 -30.83 -2.26 33.11
CA GLN A 124 -31.50 -1.17 33.83
C GLN A 124 -32.99 -1.45 34.07
N ALA A 125 -33.69 -1.98 33.07
CA ALA A 125 -35.11 -2.31 33.20
C ALA A 125 -35.35 -3.41 34.25
N GLU A 126 -34.46 -4.40 34.33
CA GLU A 126 -34.51 -5.45 35.37
C GLU A 126 -34.29 -4.85 36.77
N MET A 127 -33.29 -3.98 36.93
CA MET A 127 -33.02 -3.30 38.20
C MET A 127 -34.19 -2.40 38.65
N ASP A 128 -34.82 -1.71 37.71
CA ASP A 128 -36.00 -0.87 37.97
C ASP A 128 -37.20 -1.74 38.41
N GLU A 129 -37.40 -2.90 37.80
CA GLU A 129 -38.45 -3.85 38.17
C GLU A 129 -38.23 -4.41 39.59
N ILE A 130 -37.00 -4.81 39.92
CA ILE A 130 -36.63 -5.27 41.27
C ILE A 130 -36.89 -4.15 42.30
N GLY A 131 -36.46 -2.93 41.99
CA GLY A 131 -36.69 -1.77 42.84
C GLY A 131 -38.18 -1.47 43.04
N ALA A 132 -39.00 -1.61 41.99
CA ALA A 132 -40.45 -1.44 42.08
C ALA A 132 -41.11 -2.53 42.95
N ARG A 133 -40.72 -3.79 42.79
CA ARG A 133 -41.21 -4.91 43.62
C ARG A 133 -40.88 -4.72 45.10
N LEU A 134 -39.63 -4.32 45.42
CA LEU A 134 -39.22 -4.08 46.80
C LEU A 134 -39.99 -2.93 47.45
N ARG A 135 -40.28 -1.86 46.71
CA ARG A 135 -41.11 -0.75 47.21
C ARG A 135 -42.57 -1.15 47.44
N GLY A 136 -43.12 -2.02 46.59
CA GLY A 136 -44.50 -2.49 46.71
C GLY A 136 -44.77 -3.44 47.90
N VAL A 137 -43.74 -4.07 48.45
CA VAL A 137 -43.83 -4.97 49.63
C VAL A 137 -43.68 -4.22 50.95
N ALA A 138 -43.22 -2.96 50.93
CA ALA A 138 -42.99 -2.13 52.11
C ALA A 138 -44.23 -1.32 52.57
N HIS A 139 -45.41 -1.59 51.99
CA HIS A 139 -46.71 -1.04 52.37
C HIS A 139 -47.69 -2.18 52.70
#